data_AF-A0A853FBE6-F1
#
_entry.id   AF-A0A853FBE6-F1
#
_cell.length_a   1.000
_cell.length_b   1.000
_cell.length_c   1.000
_cell.angle_alpha   90.00
_cell.angle_beta   90.00
_cell.angle_gamma   90.00
#
_symmetry.space_group_name_H-M   'P 1'
#
loop_
_entity.id
_entity.type
_entity.pdbx_description
1 polymer ?
#
loop_
_entity_poly.entity_id
_entity_poly.type
_entity_poly.pdbx_seq_one_letter_code
_entity_poly.pdbx_strand_id
1 'polypeptide(L)'
;MNVLLRIFIPLVMLLACMPVRANSPQTWPVSPSRLSLTTPYGRLHIDTNEYIYESRLLIDDAEVQPHVRGILNITYAFKRPDALIALVSINDGNGDCPISYRWVILKKSGYTLSPSFGSCSERIAVTAKGHKLTMRTPSAMKPDKIDVYTYDGKEIRRTTTSN
;
A
#
# COMPACT_ATOMS: atom_id res chain seq x y z
N MET A 1 -1.84 71.75 49.67
CA MET A 1 -2.88 72.09 48.68
C MET A 1 -2.67 71.18 47.48
N ASN A 2 -3.36 70.04 47.41
CA ASN A 2 -4.69 69.88 46.82
C ASN A 2 -4.70 70.27 45.33
N VAL A 3 -5.16 69.47 44.36
CA VAL A 3 -5.71 68.11 44.35
C VAL A 3 -6.00 67.75 42.87
N LEU A 4 -6.07 66.44 42.54
CA LEU A 4 -6.90 65.83 41.47
C LEU A 4 -6.48 66.09 40.00
N LEU A 5 -6.69 65.22 39.01
CA LEU A 5 -7.36 63.92 38.85
C LEU A 5 -7.39 63.67 37.34
N ARG A 6 -7.13 62.44 36.89
CA ARG A 6 -7.87 61.73 35.82
C ARG A 6 -7.16 60.40 35.55
N ILE A 7 -7.66 59.29 36.11
CA ILE A 7 -8.69 58.39 35.52
C ILE A 7 -8.03 57.55 34.40
N PHE A 8 -7.62 56.30 34.65
CA PHE A 8 -8.38 55.03 34.83
C PHE A 8 -8.39 54.18 33.53
N ILE A 9 -7.65 53.05 33.56
CA ILE A 9 -8.01 51.69 33.06
C ILE A 9 -8.15 51.49 31.52
N PRO A 10 -7.93 50.28 30.91
CA PRO A 10 -7.55 48.93 31.42
C PRO A 10 -6.25 48.35 30.79
N LEU A 11 -5.45 47.53 31.49
CA LEU A 11 -5.58 46.06 31.60
C LEU A 11 -6.11 45.36 30.34
N VAL A 12 -5.29 45.31 29.28
CA VAL A 12 -5.50 44.37 28.17
C VAL A 12 -5.05 42.98 28.60
N MET A 13 -6.08 42.20 28.89
CA MET A 13 -6.12 40.76 29.06
C MET A 13 -5.60 40.01 27.82
N LEU A 14 -5.10 38.80 28.07
CA LEU A 14 -5.29 37.61 27.23
C LEU A 14 -4.55 37.57 25.87
N LEU A 15 -3.49 36.76 25.78
CA LEU A 15 -3.58 35.35 25.38
C LEU A 15 -2.21 34.90 24.82
N ALA A 16 -1.67 33.84 25.39
CA ALA A 16 -0.54 33.11 24.83
C ALA A 16 -0.91 32.57 23.43
N CYS A 17 -0.15 32.93 22.41
CA CYS A 17 -0.02 32.12 21.20
C CYS A 17 1.41 31.59 21.14
N MET A 18 1.65 30.50 21.88
CA MET A 18 2.77 29.63 21.54
C MET A 18 2.54 29.08 20.12
N PRO A 19 3.54 29.07 19.23
CA PRO A 19 3.49 28.14 18.11
C PRO A 19 3.74 26.74 18.68
N VAL A 20 2.68 26.03 19.06
CA VAL A 20 2.75 24.58 19.14
C VAL A 20 3.05 24.11 17.73
N ARG A 21 4.30 23.74 17.47
CA ARG A 21 4.62 22.84 16.37
C ARG A 21 3.98 21.51 16.73
N ALA A 22 2.80 21.26 16.16
CA ALA A 22 2.28 19.91 16.06
C ALA A 22 3.22 19.13 15.13
N ASN A 23 4.29 18.57 15.69
CA ASN A 23 4.84 17.34 15.15
C ASN A 23 3.75 16.30 15.39
N SER A 24 2.93 16.03 14.39
CA SER A 24 2.16 14.81 14.41
C SER A 24 3.18 13.66 14.42
N PRO A 25 3.29 12.84 15.48
CA PRO A 25 3.82 11.52 15.26
C PRO A 25 2.93 10.91 14.18
N GLN A 26 3.54 10.36 13.13
CA GLN A 26 2.82 9.78 12.01
C GLN A 26 2.17 8.46 12.47
N THR A 27 1.19 8.56 13.36
CA THR A 27 0.36 7.46 13.85
C THR A 27 -0.69 7.23 12.80
N TRP A 28 -0.26 6.60 11.71
CA TRP A 28 -1.16 5.95 10.78
C TRP A 28 -2.07 5.00 11.57
N PRO A 29 -3.41 5.07 11.47
CA PRO A 29 -4.19 3.87 11.70
C PRO A 29 -3.86 2.89 10.56
N VAL A 30 -3.41 1.69 10.95
CA VAL A 30 -2.99 0.64 10.01
C VAL A 30 -4.24 -0.04 9.46
N SER A 31 -4.71 0.42 8.30
CA SER A 31 -5.52 -0.44 7.45
C SER A 31 -4.57 -1.45 6.78
N PRO A 32 -4.78 -2.77 6.91
CA PRO A 32 -3.95 -3.78 6.23
C PRO A 32 -4.16 -3.77 4.70
N SER A 33 -5.15 -3.00 4.23
CA SER A 33 -5.59 -2.84 2.86
C SER A 33 -5.56 -1.37 2.44
N ARG A 34 -4.89 -1.03 1.33
CA ARG A 34 -4.95 0.30 0.71
C ARG A 34 -5.75 0.23 -0.58
N LEU A 35 -6.72 1.12 -0.73
CA LEU A 35 -7.46 1.28 -2.00
C LEU A 35 -6.78 2.25 -2.96
N SER A 36 -5.74 2.97 -2.52
CA SER A 36 -5.05 3.95 -3.34
C SER A 36 -3.59 4.13 -2.90
N LEU A 37 -2.71 4.33 -3.88
CA LEU A 37 -1.30 4.65 -3.76
C LEU A 37 -0.96 5.76 -4.76
N THR A 38 -0.72 6.96 -4.26
CA THR A 38 -0.17 8.06 -5.07
C THR A 38 1.32 7.85 -5.28
N THR A 39 1.76 7.87 -6.54
CA THR A 39 3.17 7.72 -6.91
C THR A 39 3.62 8.82 -7.86
N PRO A 40 4.95 9.06 -8.00
CA PRO A 40 5.47 9.94 -9.05
C PRO A 40 5.19 9.46 -10.48
N TYR A 41 4.69 8.23 -10.65
CA TYR A 41 4.38 7.61 -11.94
C TYR A 41 2.87 7.43 -12.16
N GLY A 42 2.05 8.13 -11.37
CA GLY A 42 0.58 8.05 -11.41
C GLY A 42 -0.03 7.51 -10.11
N ARG A 43 -1.35 7.56 -10.02
CA ARG A 43 -2.14 7.10 -8.88
C ARG A 43 -2.71 5.72 -9.18
N LEU A 44 -2.13 4.69 -8.57
CA LEU A 44 -2.68 3.34 -8.56
C LEU A 44 -3.82 3.29 -7.55
N HIS A 45 -5.02 2.94 -7.97
CA HIS A 45 -6.15 2.84 -7.06
C HIS A 45 -7.17 1.81 -7.51
N ILE A 46 -8.00 1.42 -6.56
CA ILE A 46 -9.09 0.49 -6.73
C ILE A 46 -10.37 1.34 -6.76
N ASP A 47 -11.05 1.33 -7.89
CA ASP A 47 -12.39 1.88 -8.02
C ASP A 47 -13.39 0.80 -7.61
N THR A 48 -14.24 1.07 -6.62
CA THR A 48 -15.19 0.10 -6.09
C THR A 48 -16.60 0.52 -6.50
N ASN A 49 -17.30 -0.36 -7.21
CA ASN A 49 -18.69 -0.13 -7.54
C ASN A 49 -19.60 -0.93 -6.59
N GLU A 50 -20.27 -0.21 -5.69
CA GLU A 50 -21.16 -0.78 -4.67
C GLU A 50 -22.40 -1.47 -5.26
N TYR A 51 -22.82 -1.10 -6.49
CA TYR A 51 -24.03 -1.64 -7.11
C TYR A 51 -23.83 -3.00 -7.78
N ILE A 52 -22.61 -3.29 -8.26
CA ILE A 52 -22.29 -4.53 -8.99
C ILE A 52 -21.30 -5.43 -8.25
N TYR A 53 -20.92 -5.07 -7.01
CA TYR A 53 -19.92 -5.77 -6.19
C TYR A 53 -18.66 -6.15 -6.96
N GLU A 54 -18.22 -5.28 -7.87
CA GLU A 54 -17.02 -5.47 -8.67
C GLU A 54 -16.13 -4.24 -8.51
N SER A 55 -14.90 -4.46 -8.03
CA SER A 55 -13.87 -3.44 -8.02
C SER A 55 -12.99 -3.56 -9.26
N ARG A 56 -12.41 -2.45 -9.70
CA ARG A 56 -11.51 -2.36 -10.86
C ARG A 56 -10.19 -1.73 -10.45
N LEU A 57 -9.09 -2.17 -11.06
CA LEU A 57 -7.77 -1.57 -10.84
C LEU A 57 -7.47 -0.49 -11.88
N LEU A 58 -7.18 0.71 -11.41
CA LEU A 58 -6.97 1.90 -12.25
C LEU A 58 -5.60 2.53 -11.97
N ILE A 59 -5.02 3.12 -13.02
CA ILE A 59 -3.87 4.04 -12.95
C ILE A 59 -4.30 5.35 -13.59
N ASP A 60 -4.27 6.44 -12.82
CA ASP A 60 -4.73 7.77 -13.28
C ASP A 60 -6.12 7.73 -13.94
N ASP A 61 -7.03 7.02 -13.28
CA ASP A 61 -8.42 6.83 -13.68
C ASP A 61 -8.64 6.03 -14.97
N ALA A 62 -7.57 5.46 -15.55
CA ALA A 62 -7.66 4.51 -16.65
C ALA A 62 -7.56 3.06 -16.13
N GLU A 63 -8.47 2.19 -16.56
CA GLU A 63 -8.43 0.76 -16.24
C GLU A 63 -7.15 0.13 -16.83
N VAL A 64 -6.46 -0.68 -16.04
CA VAL A 64 -5.24 -1.35 -16.46
C VAL A 64 -5.51 -2.46 -17.49
N GLN A 65 -4.51 -2.78 -18.31
CA GLN A 65 -4.56 -3.92 -19.23
C GLN A 65 -3.52 -5.01 -18.89
N PRO A 66 -3.92 -6.31 -18.87
CA PRO A 66 -5.30 -6.80 -18.96
C PRO A 66 -6.16 -6.33 -17.78
N HIS A 67 -7.48 -6.27 -17.97
CA HIS A 67 -8.42 -5.86 -16.93
C HIS A 67 -8.26 -6.69 -15.66
N VAL A 68 -8.30 -6.04 -14.51
CA VAL A 68 -8.21 -6.67 -13.18
C VAL A 68 -9.46 -6.29 -12.41
N ARG A 69 -10.29 -7.30 -12.11
CA ARG A 69 -11.62 -7.15 -11.50
C ARG A 69 -11.88 -8.18 -10.41
N GLY A 70 -12.90 -7.93 -9.59
CA GLY A 70 -13.31 -8.77 -8.47
C GLY A 70 -13.27 -7.99 -7.14
N ILE A 71 -13.11 -8.69 -6.03
CA ILE A 71 -12.83 -8.04 -4.74
C ILE A 71 -11.33 -7.79 -4.68
N LEU A 72 -10.94 -6.53 -4.84
CA LEU A 72 -9.54 -6.12 -4.97
C LEU A 72 -9.00 -5.49 -3.69
N ASN A 73 -7.70 -5.67 -3.45
CA ASN A 73 -7.00 -4.94 -2.40
C ASN A 73 -5.50 -4.79 -2.75
N ILE A 74 -4.92 -3.61 -2.50
CA ILE A 74 -3.47 -3.44 -2.56
C ILE A 74 -2.88 -3.91 -1.23
N THR A 75 -2.33 -5.12 -1.24
CA THR A 75 -1.87 -5.85 -0.05
C THR A 75 -0.50 -5.35 0.41
N TYR A 76 0.41 -5.08 -0.52
CA TYR A 76 1.76 -4.58 -0.21
C TYR A 76 2.25 -3.66 -1.32
N ALA A 77 3.19 -2.77 -0.97
CA ALA A 77 3.97 -2.04 -1.95
C ALA A 77 5.40 -1.82 -1.46
N PHE A 78 6.34 -1.78 -2.39
CA PHE A 78 7.75 -1.50 -2.13
C PHE A 78 8.38 -0.71 -3.28
N LYS A 79 9.52 -0.07 -2.98
CA LYS A 79 10.27 0.76 -3.91
C LYS A 79 11.56 0.07 -4.32
N ARG A 80 11.88 0.15 -5.61
CA ARG A 80 13.21 -0.09 -6.18
C ARG A 80 13.74 1.23 -6.76
N PRO A 81 15.05 1.32 -7.08
CA PRO A 81 15.62 2.53 -7.65
C PRO A 81 14.88 3.06 -8.89
N ASP A 82 14.38 2.16 -9.75
CA ASP A 82 13.76 2.49 -11.04
C ASP A 82 12.24 2.23 -11.10
N ALA A 83 11.63 1.69 -10.03
CA ALA A 83 10.26 1.19 -10.07
C ALA A 83 9.56 1.23 -8.71
N LEU A 84 8.24 1.36 -8.74
CA LEU A 84 7.36 1.15 -7.60
C LEU A 84 6.51 -0.08 -7.87
N ILE A 85 6.45 -0.99 -6.92
CA ILE A 85 5.85 -2.30 -7.11
C ILE A 85 4.75 -2.48 -6.07
N ALA A 86 3.57 -2.91 -6.50
CA ALA A 86 2.46 -3.23 -5.64
C ALA A 86 2.01 -4.68 -5.86
N LEU A 87 1.66 -5.36 -4.77
CA LEU A 87 0.95 -6.64 -4.79
C LEU A 87 -0.54 -6.35 -4.65
N VAL A 88 -1.32 -6.79 -5.63
CA VAL A 88 -2.79 -6.68 -5.59
C VAL A 88 -3.36 -8.07 -5.41
N SER A 89 -4.15 -8.27 -4.35
CA SER A 89 -4.96 -9.47 -4.15
C SER A 89 -6.28 -9.33 -4.89
N ILE A 90 -6.71 -10.42 -5.51
CA ILE A 90 -7.92 -10.55 -6.31
C ILE A 90 -8.68 -11.77 -5.78
N ASN A 91 -9.84 -11.54 -5.18
CA ASN A 91 -10.77 -12.60 -4.80
C ASN A 91 -11.95 -12.57 -5.79
N ASP A 92 -12.13 -13.68 -6.50
CA ASP A 92 -13.18 -13.90 -7.49
C ASP A 92 -14.33 -14.78 -6.97
N GLY A 93 -14.27 -15.21 -5.69
CA GLY A 93 -15.27 -16.06 -5.06
C GLY A 93 -15.12 -17.56 -5.33
N ASN A 94 -14.07 -18.02 -6.03
CA ASN A 94 -13.84 -19.45 -6.25
C ASN A 94 -13.31 -20.15 -4.99
N GLY A 95 -13.78 -21.38 -4.72
CA GLY A 95 -13.44 -22.17 -3.54
C GLY A 95 -12.08 -22.86 -3.57
N ASP A 96 -11.53 -23.14 -4.76
CA ASP A 96 -10.30 -23.93 -4.90
C ASP A 96 -9.03 -23.14 -4.51
N CYS A 97 -9.01 -21.84 -4.82
CA CYS A 97 -7.91 -20.93 -4.51
C CYS A 97 -8.46 -19.51 -4.31
N PRO A 98 -9.01 -19.21 -3.13
CA PRO A 98 -9.90 -18.05 -2.93
C PRO A 98 -9.23 -16.69 -3.13
N ILE A 99 -7.90 -16.65 -3.27
CA ILE A 99 -7.15 -15.42 -3.50
C ILE A 99 -6.09 -15.70 -4.56
N SER A 100 -6.19 -14.98 -5.67
CA SER A 100 -5.10 -14.80 -6.61
C SER A 100 -4.44 -13.43 -6.42
N TYR A 101 -3.25 -13.28 -6.96
CA TYR A 101 -2.44 -12.08 -6.83
C TYR A 101 -1.86 -11.66 -8.18
N ARG A 102 -1.60 -10.37 -8.32
CA ARG A 102 -0.80 -9.80 -9.40
C ARG A 102 0.20 -8.79 -8.87
N TRP A 103 1.37 -8.76 -9.50
CA TRP A 103 2.31 -7.66 -9.36
C TRP A 103 1.94 -6.54 -10.33
N VAL A 104 1.87 -5.32 -9.81
CA VAL A 104 1.79 -4.08 -10.58
C VAL A 104 3.13 -3.38 -10.45
N ILE A 105 3.82 -3.18 -11.57
CA ILE A 105 5.11 -2.49 -11.60
C ILE A 105 4.91 -1.16 -12.30
N LEU A 106 5.07 -0.06 -11.57
CA LEU A 106 5.00 1.31 -12.06
C LEU A 106 6.41 1.85 -12.30
N LYS A 107 6.63 2.42 -13.47
CA LYS A 107 7.86 3.09 -13.88
C LYS A 107 7.51 4.41 -14.56
N LYS A 108 8.51 5.28 -14.77
CA LYS A 108 8.33 6.51 -15.54
C LYS A 108 7.81 6.25 -16.97
N SER A 109 8.14 5.11 -17.56
CA SER A 109 7.73 4.72 -18.92
C SER A 109 6.34 4.10 -19.00
N GLY A 110 5.63 3.91 -17.88
CA GLY A 110 4.32 3.26 -17.82
C GLY A 110 4.28 2.14 -16.78
N TYR A 111 3.42 1.14 -17.01
CA TYR A 111 3.21 0.04 -16.07
C TYR A 111 3.35 -1.34 -16.70
N THR A 112 3.52 -2.36 -15.86
CA THR A 112 3.48 -3.76 -16.27
C THR A 112 2.73 -4.58 -15.23
N LEU A 113 1.91 -5.53 -15.69
CA LEU A 113 1.22 -6.48 -14.85
C LEU A 113 1.83 -7.88 -15.01
N SER A 114 2.03 -8.59 -13.90
CA SER A 114 2.35 -10.00 -13.97
C SER A 114 1.13 -10.83 -14.40
N PRO A 115 1.35 -12.07 -14.89
CA PRO A 115 0.32 -13.10 -14.83
C PRO A 115 -0.25 -13.23 -13.41
N SER A 116 -1.48 -13.73 -13.30
CA SER A 116 -2.08 -14.07 -12.00
C SER A 116 -1.42 -15.31 -11.40
N PHE A 117 -1.22 -15.30 -10.09
CA PHE A 117 -0.73 -16.47 -9.34
C PHE A 117 -1.51 -16.62 -8.02
N GLY A 118 -1.78 -17.86 -7.62
CA GLY A 118 -2.63 -18.16 -6.46
C GLY A 118 -1.88 -18.23 -5.14
N SER A 119 -2.59 -18.08 -4.02
CA SER A 119 -2.07 -18.41 -2.68
C SER A 119 -1.75 -19.90 -2.52
N CYS A 120 -2.39 -20.76 -3.31
CA CYS A 120 -2.36 -22.22 -3.23
C CYS A 120 -1.47 -22.89 -4.31
N SER A 121 -0.77 -22.11 -5.14
CA SER A 121 0.02 -22.68 -6.25
C SER A 121 1.29 -23.36 -5.73
N GLU A 122 1.56 -24.57 -6.23
CA GLU A 122 2.81 -25.31 -5.95
C GLU A 122 4.05 -24.60 -6.50
N ARG A 123 3.87 -23.70 -7.50
CA ARG A 123 4.97 -22.97 -8.13
C ARG A 123 5.18 -21.58 -7.55
N ILE A 124 4.13 -20.81 -7.28
CA ILE A 124 4.29 -19.48 -6.68
C ILE A 124 3.25 -19.33 -5.59
N ALA A 125 3.68 -19.47 -4.33
CA ALA A 125 2.79 -19.33 -3.19
C ALA A 125 3.08 -18.02 -2.46
N VAL A 126 2.04 -17.22 -2.23
CA VAL A 126 2.13 -15.97 -1.50
C VAL A 126 1.26 -15.99 -0.25
N THR A 127 1.89 -15.64 0.87
CA THR A 127 1.23 -15.44 2.16
C THR A 127 1.42 -14.00 2.61
N ALA A 128 0.31 -13.33 2.90
CA ALA A 128 0.26 -12.00 3.48
C ALA A 128 -0.34 -12.10 4.89
N LYS A 129 0.47 -11.90 5.94
CA LYS A 129 -0.01 -11.90 7.33
C LYS A 129 0.54 -10.70 8.09
N GLY A 130 -0.35 -9.78 8.46
CA GLY A 130 0.02 -8.53 9.14
C GLY A 130 1.00 -7.72 8.30
N HIS A 131 2.18 -7.41 8.84
CA HIS A 131 3.23 -6.66 8.13
C HIS A 131 4.18 -7.54 7.32
N LYS A 132 4.00 -8.87 7.36
CA LYS A 132 4.92 -9.81 6.72
C LYS A 132 4.29 -10.42 5.47
N LEU A 133 4.95 -10.18 4.34
CA LEU A 133 4.73 -10.86 3.08
C LEU A 133 5.77 -11.97 2.92
N THR A 134 5.35 -13.17 2.56
CA THR A 134 6.24 -14.27 2.19
C THR A 134 5.83 -14.80 0.83
N MET A 135 6.80 -14.88 -0.09
CA MET A 135 6.64 -15.46 -1.41
C MET A 135 7.58 -16.64 -1.57
N ARG A 136 7.06 -17.79 -1.99
CA ARG A 136 7.82 -18.98 -2.37
C ARG A 136 7.76 -19.12 -3.88
N THR A 137 8.90 -19.39 -4.52
CA THR A 137 8.98 -19.59 -5.98
C THR A 137 10.19 -20.46 -6.35
N PRO A 138 10.16 -21.26 -7.44
CA PRO A 138 11.33 -21.94 -7.97
C PRO A 138 12.51 -21.00 -8.09
N SER A 139 13.69 -21.45 -7.66
CA SER A 139 14.86 -20.61 -7.76
C SER A 139 15.32 -20.49 -9.20
N ALA A 140 15.46 -19.25 -9.67
CA ALA A 140 16.02 -18.96 -10.99
C ALA A 140 17.48 -19.43 -11.12
N MET A 141 18.19 -19.60 -10.00
CA MET A 141 19.59 -20.01 -9.98
C MET A 141 19.78 -21.51 -9.71
N LYS A 142 18.83 -22.15 -9.02
CA LYS A 142 18.91 -23.55 -8.60
C LYS A 142 17.57 -24.25 -8.88
N PRO A 143 17.43 -24.91 -10.04
CA PRO A 143 16.14 -25.46 -10.48
C PRO A 143 15.48 -26.46 -9.53
N ASP A 144 16.25 -27.11 -8.64
CA ASP A 144 15.79 -28.07 -7.63
C ASP A 144 15.43 -27.41 -6.28
N LYS A 145 15.51 -26.08 -6.17
CA LYS A 145 15.31 -25.33 -4.93
C LYS A 145 14.18 -24.32 -5.04
N ILE A 146 13.66 -23.95 -3.88
CA ILE A 146 12.67 -22.89 -3.72
C ILE A 146 13.36 -21.67 -3.11
N ASP A 147 13.22 -20.51 -3.76
CA ASP A 147 13.52 -19.23 -3.16
C ASP A 147 12.32 -18.75 -2.33
N VAL A 148 12.61 -18.33 -1.09
CA VAL A 148 11.65 -17.73 -0.18
C VAL A 148 12.03 -16.27 0.03
N TYR A 149 11.18 -15.37 -0.45
CA TYR A 149 11.30 -13.93 -0.25
C TYR A 149 10.41 -13.52 0.91
N THR A 150 10.97 -12.83 1.91
CA THR A 150 10.21 -12.28 3.03
C THR A 150 10.37 -10.76 3.05
N TYR A 151 9.25 -10.04 3.07
CA TYR A 151 9.21 -8.60 3.26
C TYR A 151 8.50 -8.27 4.57
N ASP A 152 9.12 -7.43 5.40
CA ASP A 152 8.63 -7.08 6.73
C ASP A 152 8.05 -5.65 6.82
N GLY A 153 7.89 -4.98 5.68
CA GLY A 153 7.50 -3.58 5.59
C GLY A 153 8.68 -2.61 5.48
N LYS A 154 9.93 -3.09 5.55
CA LYS A 154 11.14 -2.28 5.38
C LYS A 154 12.09 -2.87 4.35
N GLU A 155 12.37 -4.16 4.43
CA GLU A 155 13.38 -4.82 3.60
C GLU A 155 12.92 -6.18 3.07
N ILE A 156 13.51 -6.59 1.94
CA ILE A 156 13.28 -7.91 1.34
C ILE A 156 14.46 -8.80 1.68
N ARG A 157 14.20 -9.92 2.36
CA ARG A 157 15.17 -10.99 2.62
C ARG A 157 14.90 -12.18 1.71
N ARG A 158 15.95 -12.80 1.16
CA ARG A 158 15.86 -14.02 0.35
C ARG A 158 16.57 -15.16 1.08
N THR A 159 15.90 -16.31 1.16
CA THR A 159 16.52 -17.59 1.53
C THR A 159 16.23 -18.62 0.43
N THR A 160 17.07 -19.64 0.31
CA THR A 160 16.88 -20.73 -0.64
C THR A 160 16.80 -22.04 0.13
N THR A 161 15.71 -22.78 -0.02
CA THR A 161 15.48 -24.06 0.67
C THR A 161 15.33 -25.20 -0.33
N SER A 162 15.57 -26.43 0.12
CA SER A 162 15.13 -27.61 -0.65
C SER A 162 13.60 -27.61 -0.75
N ASN A 163 13.09 -28.19 -1.84
CA ASN A 163 11.66 -28.38 -2.04
C ASN A 163 11.07 -29.32 -0.98
#